data_AF-A0A258VTF5-F1
#
_entry.id   AF-A0A258VTF5-F1
#
_cell.length_a   1.000
_cell.length_b   1.000
_cell.length_c   1.000
_cell.angle_alpha   90.00
_cell.angle_beta   90.00
_cell.angle_gamma   90.00
#
_symmetry.space_group_name_H-M   'P 1'
#
loop_
_entity.id
_entity.type
_entity.pdbx_description
1 polymer ?
#
loop_
_entity_poly.entity_id
_entity_poly.type
_entity_poly.pdbx_seq_one_letter_code
_entity_poly.pdbx_strand_id
1 'polypeptide(L)'
;MSLISKIQSAKVYEYLLWLTFLIITFFIGFFHGSSPEKQINFYYRETRKIDILVHQDGVLQPSLLKYIEKETHTQISVVVRSSYKDFRTEIIVNKNLALVLSPEAFIEPLFNDNRIKNIEPLAANIIKSIHSDFQPAKYENQ
;
A
#
# COMPACT_ATOMS: atom_id res chain seq x y z
N MET A 1 49.01 32.20 40.73
CA MET A 1 48.45 31.40 39.62
C MET A 1 47.27 32.15 39.04
N SER A 2 47.42 32.55 37.78
CA SER A 2 47.00 33.84 37.21
C SER A 2 45.58 33.84 36.61
N LEU A 3 44.86 34.97 36.70
CA LEU A 3 43.56 35.23 36.03
C LEU A 3 43.54 34.78 34.55
N ILE A 4 44.69 34.81 33.88
CA ILE A 4 44.86 34.40 32.50
C ILE A 4 44.48 32.92 32.28
N SER A 5 44.77 32.03 33.24
CA SER A 5 44.38 30.62 33.13
C SER A 5 42.88 30.42 33.32
N LYS A 6 42.22 31.23 34.16
CA LYS A 6 40.76 31.24 34.31
C LYS A 6 40.05 31.75 33.05
N ILE A 7 40.59 32.79 32.41
CA ILE A 7 40.04 33.35 31.17
C ILE A 7 40.20 32.38 30.00
N GLN A 8 41.35 31.70 29.89
CA GLN A 8 41.55 30.65 28.88
C GLN A 8 40.64 29.45 29.13
N SER A 9 40.50 29.01 30.39
CA SER A 9 39.59 27.91 30.74
C SER A 9 38.14 28.25 30.42
N ALA A 10 37.66 29.45 30.76
CA ALA A 10 36.30 29.89 30.47
C ALA A 10 35.99 29.90 28.95
N LYS A 11 36.94 30.38 28.13
CA LYS A 11 36.81 30.34 26.67
C LYS A 11 36.76 28.91 26.13
N VAL A 12 37.58 28.01 26.66
CA VAL A 12 37.57 26.58 26.27
C VAL A 12 36.23 25.93 26.60
N TYR A 13 35.64 26.22 27.78
CA TYR A 13 34.30 25.75 28.14
C TYR A 13 33.21 26.28 27.20
N GLU A 14 33.30 27.55 26.80
CA GLU A 14 32.38 28.17 25.86
C GLU A 14 32.45 27.49 24.48
N TYR A 15 33.64 27.22 23.95
CA TYR A 15 33.81 26.48 22.70
C TYR A 15 33.26 25.05 22.78
N LEU A 16 33.43 24.38 23.92
CA LEU A 16 32.88 23.04 24.17
C LEU A 16 31.35 23.03 24.21
N LEU A 17 30.74 24.06 24.81
CA LEU A 17 29.29 24.26 24.84
C LEU A 17 28.73 24.50 23.43
N TRP A 18 29.38 25.35 22.64
CA TRP A 18 28.97 25.59 21.25
C TRP A 18 29.11 24.35 20.38
N LEU A 19 30.18 23.57 20.56
CA LEU A 19 30.38 22.34 19.80
C LEU A 19 29.34 21.28 20.17
N THR A 20 29.03 21.11 21.46
CA THR A 20 28.00 20.18 21.92
C THR A 20 26.61 20.58 21.46
N PHE A 21 26.28 21.88 21.49
CA PHE A 21 25.04 22.40 20.92
C PHE A 21 24.91 22.12 19.42
N LEU A 22 25.99 22.34 18.65
CA LEU A 22 26.01 22.06 17.21
C LEU A 22 25.83 20.57 16.91
N ILE A 23 26.48 19.69 17.68
CA ILE A 23 26.34 18.24 17.52
C ILE A 23 24.90 17.81 17.82
N ILE A 24 24.32 18.26 18.93
CA ILE A 24 22.95 17.89 19.33
C ILE A 24 21.94 18.35 18.28
N THR A 25 22.04 19.60 17.84
CA THR A 25 21.12 20.17 16.84
C THR A 25 21.27 19.50 15.47
N PHE A 26 22.49 19.15 15.06
CA PHE A 26 22.74 18.38 13.83
C PHE A 26 22.11 16.99 13.90
N PHE A 27 22.31 16.24 14.99
CA PHE A 27 21.72 14.90 15.13
C PHE A 27 20.20 14.96 15.22
N ILE A 28 19.62 15.89 15.98
CA ILE A 28 18.15 16.05 16.06
C ILE A 28 17.59 16.41 14.69
N GLY A 29 18.20 17.36 13.98
CA GLY A 29 17.79 17.76 12.63
C GLY A 29 17.93 16.63 11.61
N PHE A 30 19.03 15.87 11.67
CA PHE A 30 19.26 14.72 10.81
C PHE A 30 18.24 13.60 11.08
N PHE A 31 17.96 13.25 12.34
CA PHE A 31 16.97 12.21 12.65
C PHE A 31 15.52 12.64 12.36
N HIS A 32 15.18 13.92 12.49
CA HIS A 32 13.87 14.44 12.07
C HIS A 32 13.75 14.54 10.53
N GLY A 33 14.83 14.89 9.84
CA GLY A 33 14.86 15.11 8.39
C GLY A 33 15.24 13.91 7.54
N SER A 34 15.65 12.77 8.12
CA SER A 34 16.11 11.56 7.39
C SER A 34 15.03 10.49 7.19
N SER A 35 13.80 10.70 7.68
CA SER A 35 12.64 9.86 7.33
C SER A 35 11.63 10.41 6.28
N PRO A 36 11.97 11.29 5.31
CA PRO A 36 11.01 11.66 4.27
C PRO A 36 10.73 10.50 3.32
N GLU A 37 11.71 9.62 3.06
CA GLU A 37 11.63 8.61 2.00
C GLU A 37 10.52 7.56 2.22
N LYS A 38 10.19 7.27 3.48
CA LYS A 38 9.10 6.32 3.80
C LYS A 38 7.71 6.90 3.53
N GLN A 39 7.52 8.22 3.63
CA GLN A 39 6.23 8.86 3.34
C GLN A 39 6.11 9.26 1.87
N ILE A 40 7.20 9.62 1.21
CA ILE A 40 7.16 10.17 -0.16
C ILE A 40 6.92 9.10 -1.23
N ASN A 41 7.39 7.86 -1.03
CA ASN A 41 7.25 6.80 -2.05
C ASN A 41 5.79 6.40 -2.35
N PHE A 42 4.85 6.63 -1.44
CA PHE A 42 3.42 6.37 -1.70
C PHE A 42 2.77 7.45 -2.56
N TYR A 43 3.24 8.70 -2.50
CA TYR A 43 2.59 9.83 -3.20
C TYR A 43 2.98 9.96 -4.67
N TYR A 44 4.08 9.34 -5.11
CA TYR A 44 4.59 9.45 -6.48
C TYR A 44 4.46 8.17 -7.32
N ARG A 45 3.81 7.13 -6.79
CA ARG A 45 3.49 5.96 -7.60
C ARG A 45 2.25 6.27 -8.43
N GLU A 46 2.36 6.19 -9.76
CA GLU A 46 1.21 6.28 -10.65
C GLU A 46 0.09 5.35 -10.17
N THR A 47 -1.11 5.90 -10.02
CA THR A 47 -2.29 5.16 -9.58
C THR A 47 -2.52 3.98 -10.51
N ARG A 48 -2.45 2.76 -9.97
CA ARG A 48 -2.72 1.55 -10.76
C ARG A 48 -4.19 1.51 -11.09
N LYS A 49 -4.54 1.27 -12.36
CA LYS A 49 -5.94 1.09 -12.78
C LYS A 49 -6.20 -0.40 -12.94
N ILE A 50 -7.27 -0.89 -12.31
CA ILE A 50 -7.69 -2.27 -12.44
C ILE A 50 -9.18 -2.33 -12.75
N ASP A 51 -9.56 -3.35 -13.51
CA ASP A 51 -10.95 -3.66 -13.77
C ASP A 51 -11.34 -4.92 -12.98
N ILE A 52 -12.54 -4.91 -12.42
CA ILE A 52 -13.17 -6.05 -11.77
C ILE A 52 -14.41 -6.44 -12.56
N LEU A 53 -14.44 -7.65 -13.08
CA LEU A 53 -15.58 -8.18 -13.82
C LEU A 53 -16.55 -8.87 -12.86
N VAL A 54 -17.82 -8.48 -12.93
CA VAL A 54 -18.92 -9.07 -12.15
C VAL A 54 -20.06 -9.48 -13.08
N HIS A 55 -20.78 -10.53 -12.71
CA HIS A 55 -21.92 -11.00 -13.49
C HIS A 55 -23.18 -10.14 -13.29
N GLN A 56 -23.33 -9.56 -12.09
CA GLN A 56 -24.49 -8.78 -11.71
C GLN A 56 -24.06 -7.49 -11.02
N ASP A 57 -24.84 -6.44 -11.23
CA ASP A 57 -24.66 -5.18 -10.51
C ASP A 57 -24.99 -5.34 -9.01
N GLY A 58 -24.34 -4.54 -8.17
CA GLY A 58 -24.55 -4.55 -6.72
C GLY A 58 -23.85 -5.66 -5.94
N VAL A 59 -23.11 -6.56 -6.60
CA VAL A 59 -22.29 -7.61 -5.92
C VAL A 59 -21.20 -6.98 -5.05
N LEU A 60 -20.64 -5.85 -5.47
CA LEU A 60 -19.63 -5.11 -4.73
C LEU A 60 -20.20 -3.78 -4.24
N GLN A 61 -20.13 -3.55 -2.93
CA GLN A 61 -20.59 -2.29 -2.36
C GLN A 61 -19.65 -1.14 -2.74
N PRO A 62 -20.17 0.02 -3.22
CA PRO A 62 -19.33 1.16 -3.58
C PRO A 62 -18.47 1.69 -2.43
N SER A 63 -18.94 1.57 -1.18
CA SER A 63 -18.19 1.96 0.02
C SER A 63 -16.91 1.14 0.20
N LEU A 64 -17.01 -0.17 0.01
CA LEU A 64 -15.87 -1.09 0.08
C LEU A 64 -14.86 -0.78 -1.04
N LEU A 65 -15.33 -0.55 -2.25
CA LEU A 65 -14.46 -0.22 -3.38
C LEU A 65 -13.66 1.07 -3.11
N LYS A 66 -14.33 2.14 -2.69
CA LYS A 66 -13.66 3.40 -2.33
C LYS A 66 -12.63 3.24 -1.21
N TYR A 67 -12.93 2.38 -0.23
CA TYR A 67 -11.98 2.06 0.83
C TYR A 67 -10.72 1.38 0.26
N ILE A 68 -10.89 0.35 -0.57
CA ILE A 68 -9.76 -0.35 -1.21
C ILE A 68 -8.96 0.59 -2.09
N GLU A 69 -9.61 1.42 -2.90
CA GLU A 69 -8.96 2.42 -3.77
C GLU A 69 -8.05 3.36 -2.95
N LYS A 70 -8.56 3.84 -1.81
CA LYS A 70 -7.83 4.72 -0.91
C LYS A 70 -6.62 4.03 -0.26
N GLU A 71 -6.81 2.83 0.28
CA GLU A 71 -5.75 2.11 1.00
C GLU A 71 -4.66 1.58 0.06
N THR A 72 -5.03 1.17 -1.15
CA THR A 72 -4.10 0.54 -2.11
C THR A 72 -3.52 1.50 -3.13
N HIS A 73 -3.99 2.76 -3.15
CA HIS A 73 -3.68 3.74 -4.20
C HIS A 73 -3.96 3.18 -5.62
N THR A 74 -5.14 2.57 -5.76
CA THR A 74 -5.62 1.95 -7.00
C THR A 74 -6.91 2.64 -7.44
N GLN A 75 -7.16 2.73 -8.74
CA GLN A 75 -8.46 3.09 -9.29
C GLN A 75 -9.14 1.82 -9.78
N ILE A 76 -10.35 1.56 -9.30
CA ILE A 76 -11.09 0.33 -9.57
C ILE A 76 -12.29 0.65 -10.44
N SER A 77 -12.36 0.02 -11.61
CA SER A 77 -13.54 0.04 -12.48
C SER A 77 -14.30 -1.27 -12.36
N VAL A 78 -15.60 -1.22 -12.12
CA VAL A 78 -16.45 -2.43 -12.10
C VAL A 78 -17.12 -2.59 -13.45
N VAL A 79 -16.86 -3.71 -14.12
CA VAL A 79 -17.45 -4.07 -15.40
C VAL A 79 -18.52 -5.13 -15.16
N VAL A 80 -19.75 -4.83 -15.54
CA VAL A 80 -20.89 -5.77 -15.37
C VAL A 80 -21.20 -6.45 -16.70
N ARG A 81 -21.27 -7.78 -16.71
CA ARG A 81 -21.68 -8.60 -17.88
C ARG A 81 -22.60 -9.72 -17.43
N SER A 82 -23.87 -9.62 -17.81
CA SER A 82 -24.92 -10.58 -17.42
C SER A 82 -25.02 -11.81 -18.32
N SER A 83 -24.47 -11.77 -19.54
CA SER A 83 -24.45 -12.93 -20.43
C SER A 83 -23.11 -13.66 -20.33
N TYR A 84 -23.13 -15.00 -20.34
CA TYR A 84 -21.90 -15.80 -20.35
C TYR A 84 -20.99 -15.44 -21.53
N LYS A 85 -21.57 -15.19 -22.71
CA LYS A 85 -20.82 -14.87 -23.92
C LYS A 85 -20.06 -13.55 -23.77
N ASP A 86 -20.72 -12.53 -23.22
CA ASP A 86 -20.08 -11.22 -23.03
C ASP A 86 -19.10 -11.25 -21.86
N PHE A 87 -19.42 -12.01 -20.82
CA PHE A 87 -18.52 -12.26 -19.68
C PHE A 87 -17.21 -12.92 -20.15
N ARG A 88 -17.31 -14.00 -20.93
CA ARG A 88 -16.17 -14.68 -21.53
C ARG A 88 -15.40 -13.77 -22.48
N THR A 89 -16.10 -12.97 -23.28
CA THR A 89 -15.46 -12.02 -24.21
C THR A 89 -14.64 -10.99 -23.43
N GLU A 90 -15.21 -10.42 -22.37
CA GLU A 90 -14.54 -9.44 -21.52
C GLU A 90 -13.24 -9.99 -20.91
N ILE A 91 -13.26 -11.25 -20.42
CA ILE A 91 -12.07 -11.94 -19.91
C ILE A 91 -10.94 -12.02 -20.96
N ILE A 92 -11.30 -12.14 -22.24
CA ILE A 92 -10.31 -12.31 -23.33
C ILE A 92 -9.76 -10.95 -23.78
N VAL A 93 -10.61 -9.93 -23.89
CA VAL A 93 -10.24 -8.65 -24.51
C VAL A 93 -9.67 -7.65 -23.51
N ASN A 94 -10.09 -7.70 -22.25
CA ASN A 94 -9.72 -6.71 -21.25
C ASN A 94 -8.39 -7.08 -20.57
N LYS A 95 -7.32 -6.36 -20.94
CA LYS A 95 -5.97 -6.56 -20.40
C LYS A 95 -5.76 -5.98 -18.99
N ASN A 96 -6.68 -5.13 -18.52
CA ASN A 96 -6.63 -4.49 -17.20
C ASN A 96 -7.42 -5.27 -16.15
N LEU A 97 -8.02 -6.40 -16.54
CA LEU A 97 -8.83 -7.23 -15.68
C LEU A 97 -7.97 -7.92 -14.62
N ALA A 98 -8.17 -7.55 -13.37
CA ALA A 98 -7.40 -8.08 -12.23
C ALA A 98 -8.17 -9.12 -11.41
N LEU A 99 -9.50 -8.98 -11.35
CA LEU A 99 -10.37 -9.87 -10.58
C LEU A 99 -11.65 -10.17 -11.36
N VAL A 100 -12.10 -11.42 -11.26
CA VAL A 100 -13.34 -11.90 -11.86
C VAL A 100 -14.19 -12.55 -10.78
N LEU A 101 -15.39 -12.01 -10.56
CA LEU A 101 -16.41 -12.57 -9.69
C LEU A 101 -17.44 -13.28 -10.58
N SER A 102 -17.18 -14.56 -10.77
CA SER A 102 -17.94 -15.42 -11.68
C SER A 102 -18.95 -16.26 -10.92
N PRO A 103 -20.15 -16.49 -11.48
CA PRO A 103 -21.03 -17.58 -11.03
C PRO A 103 -20.30 -18.92 -11.11
N GLU A 104 -20.62 -19.83 -10.20
CA GLU A 104 -20.02 -21.17 -10.14
C GLU A 104 -20.18 -21.93 -11.47
N ALA A 105 -21.36 -21.83 -12.09
CA ALA A 105 -21.67 -22.46 -13.38
C ALA A 105 -20.74 -22.04 -14.53
N PHE A 106 -20.02 -20.92 -14.41
CA PHE A 106 -19.10 -20.43 -15.44
C PHE A 106 -17.65 -20.88 -15.18
N ILE A 107 -17.32 -21.35 -13.98
CA ILE A 107 -15.94 -21.68 -13.58
C ILE A 107 -15.39 -22.84 -14.41
N GLU A 108 -16.09 -23.96 -14.49
CA GLU A 108 -15.62 -25.16 -15.20
C GLU A 108 -15.40 -24.89 -16.71
N PRO A 109 -16.32 -24.23 -17.44
CA PRO A 109 -16.06 -23.80 -18.82
C PRO A 109 -14.84 -22.88 -18.96
N LEU A 110 -14.64 -21.91 -18.04
CA LEU A 110 -13.51 -20.99 -18.08
C LEU A 110 -12.18 -21.67 -17.73
N PHE A 111 -12.21 -22.69 -16.87
CA PHE A 111 -11.06 -23.51 -16.52
C PHE A 111 -10.63 -24.37 -17.71
N ASN A 112 -11.58 -25.03 -18.36
CA ASN A 112 -11.33 -25.86 -19.55
C ASN A 112 -10.76 -25.04 -20.72
N ASP A 113 -11.14 -23.76 -20.82
CA ASP A 113 -10.59 -22.83 -21.81
C ASP A 113 -9.19 -22.25 -21.41
N ASN A 114 -8.59 -22.70 -20.30
CA ASN A 114 -7.34 -22.17 -19.72
C ASN A 114 -7.37 -20.65 -19.47
N ARG A 115 -8.53 -20.08 -19.13
CA ARG A 115 -8.72 -18.63 -18.97
C ARG A 115 -8.57 -18.13 -17.55
N ILE A 116 -8.65 -19.02 -16.57
CA ILE A 116 -8.47 -18.70 -15.15
C ILE A 116 -7.20 -19.39 -14.64
N LYS A 117 -6.40 -18.66 -13.87
CA LYS A 117 -5.18 -19.20 -13.25
C LYS A 117 -5.56 -19.93 -11.97
N ASN A 118 -5.04 -21.14 -11.78
CA ASN A 118 -5.13 -21.78 -10.47
C ASN A 118 -4.27 -20.99 -9.46
N ILE A 119 -4.92 -20.44 -8.45
CA ILE A 119 -4.30 -19.67 -7.37
C ILE A 119 -3.97 -20.52 -6.13
N GLU A 120 -4.35 -21.80 -6.11
CA GLU A 120 -4.06 -22.74 -5.02
C GLU A 120 -2.57 -22.81 -4.65
N PRO A 121 -1.61 -22.78 -5.60
CA PRO A 121 -0.19 -22.73 -5.26
C PRO A 121 0.25 -21.44 -4.54
N LEU A 122 -0.56 -20.37 -4.60
CA LEU A 122 -0.30 -19.08 -3.95
C LEU A 122 -0.96 -18.97 -2.56
N ALA A 123 -1.74 -19.96 -2.13
CA ALA A 123 -2.51 -19.89 -0.88
C ALA A 123 -1.66 -19.55 0.34
N ALA A 124 -0.47 -20.17 0.49
CA ALA A 124 0.43 -19.90 1.60
C ALA A 124 0.94 -18.45 1.63
N ASN A 125 1.20 -17.86 0.46
CA ASN A 125 1.63 -16.47 0.34
C ASN A 125 0.49 -15.50 0.66
N ILE A 126 -0.72 -15.82 0.20
CA ILE A 126 -1.93 -15.03 0.48
C ILE A 126 -2.18 -14.98 1.99
N ILE A 127 -2.16 -16.12 2.68
CA ILE A 127 -2.36 -16.20 4.14
C ILE A 127 -1.33 -15.34 4.89
N LYS A 128 -0.06 -15.43 4.49
CA LYS A 128 1.03 -14.66 5.13
C LYS A 128 0.86 -13.15 4.95
N SER A 129 0.41 -12.71 3.77
CA SER A 129 0.18 -11.29 3.47
C SER A 129 -1.09 -10.72 4.12
N ILE A 130 -2.15 -11.51 4.25
CA ILE A 130 -3.37 -11.07 4.95
C ILE A 130 -3.05 -10.71 6.40
N HIS A 131 -2.24 -11.52 7.09
CA HIS A 131 -1.89 -11.26 8.49
C HIS A 131 -0.92 -10.08 8.70
N SER A 132 -0.11 -9.73 7.71
CA SER A 132 0.80 -8.58 7.83
C SER A 132 0.12 -7.24 7.53
N ASP A 133 -0.78 -7.24 6.54
CA ASP A 133 -1.33 -6.00 5.96
C ASP A 133 -2.73 -5.68 6.52
N PHE A 134 -3.46 -6.68 6.99
CA PHE A 134 -4.73 -6.53 7.70
C PHE A 134 -4.53 -6.83 9.19
N GLN A 135 -4.24 -5.80 10.00
CA GLN A 135 -4.43 -5.90 11.44
C GLN A 135 -5.91 -5.59 11.76
N PRO A 136 -6.71 -6.58 12.20
CA PRO A 136 -8.16 -6.41 12.41
C PRO A 136 -8.53 -5.50 13.59
N ALA A 137 -7.55 -4.93 14.29
CA ALA A 137 -7.72 -4.19 15.55
C ALA A 137 -8.63 -2.95 15.49
N LYS A 138 -9.09 -2.54 14.29
CA LYS A 138 -9.98 -1.38 14.11
C LYS A 138 -11.47 -1.72 14.03
N TYR A 139 -11.86 -3.00 13.89
CA TYR A 139 -13.25 -3.41 13.70
C TYR A 139 -13.85 -4.23 14.85
N GLU A 140 -13.08 -4.58 15.88
CA GLU A 140 -13.62 -5.31 17.05
C GLU A 140 -14.37 -4.41 18.05
N ASN A 141 -14.37 -3.08 17.87
CA ASN A 141 -15.00 -2.11 18.77
C ASN A 141 -16.06 -1.23 18.08
N GLN A 142 -16.86 -1.77 17.15
CA GLN A 142 -18.05 -1.11 16.61
C GLN A 142 -19.30 -1.95 16.83
#